data_AF-A0A0Q6MKB0-F1
#
_entry.id   AF-A0A0Q6MKB0-F1
#
_cell.length_a   1.000
_cell.length_b   1.000
_cell.length_c   1.000
_cell.angle_alpha   90.00
_cell.angle_beta   90.00
_cell.angle_gamma   90.00
#
_symmetry.space_group_name_H-M   'P 1'
#
loop_
_entity.id
_entity.type
_entity.pdbx_description
1 polymer ?
#
loop_
_entity_poly.entity_id
_entity_poly.type
_entity_poly.pdbx_seq_one_letter_code
_entity_poly.pdbx_strand_id
1 'polypeptide(L)' 'MDTNYLPAFDQAMQFLYEKHGNAISEDLVQAYCVRGLLSETDGVLTLTDRGRAMLRKAPVARQLRQLQP' A
#
# COMPACT_ATOMS: atom_id res chain seq x y z
N MET A 1 -15.70 -6.28 -16.52
CA MET A 1 -15.54 -5.81 -15.12
C MET A 1 -14.06 -5.65 -14.90
N ASP A 2 -13.54 -4.47 -15.22
CA ASP A 2 -12.12 -4.16 -15.11
C ASP A 2 -11.74 -4.12 -13.64
N THR A 3 -11.23 -5.26 -13.18
CA THR A 3 -10.48 -5.31 -11.93
C THR A 3 -9.23 -4.51 -12.24
N ASN A 4 -9.23 -3.23 -11.86
CA ASN A 4 -8.09 -2.33 -11.99
C ASN A 4 -6.89 -2.96 -11.28
N TYR A 5 -6.13 -3.78 -12.00
CA TYR A 5 -4.86 -4.33 -11.55
C TYR A 5 -3.89 -3.18 -11.55
N LEU A 6 -3.85 -2.46 -10.43
CA LEU A 6 -2.77 -1.51 -10.17
C LEU A 6 -1.44 -2.28 -10.32
N PRO A 7 -0.45 -1.74 -11.03
CA PRO A 7 0.92 -2.24 -11.03
C PRO A 7 1.40 -2.58 -9.61
N ALA A 8 2.32 -3.54 -9.49
CA ALA A 8 2.78 -4.01 -8.18
C ALA A 8 3.37 -2.87 -7.30
N PHE A 9 3.98 -1.88 -7.95
CA PHE A 9 4.46 -0.64 -7.33
C PHE A 9 3.31 0.20 -6.77
N ASP A 10 2.26 0.43 -7.56
CA ASP A 10 1.11 1.22 -7.13
C ASP A 10 0.37 0.56 -5.95
N GLN A 11 0.31 -0.77 -5.91
CA GLN A 11 -0.24 -1.50 -4.77
C GLN A 11 0.60 -1.32 -3.49
N ALA A 12 1.93 -1.33 -3.63
CA ALA A 12 2.84 -1.07 -2.51
C ALA A 12 2.71 0.37 -2.01
N MET A 13 2.66 1.34 -2.92
CA MET A 13 2.50 2.75 -2.59
C MET A 13 1.15 3.06 -1.97
N GLN A 14 0.06 2.49 -2.51
CA GLN A 14 -1.27 2.61 -1.91
C GLN A 14 -1.29 2.04 -0.48
N PHE A 15 -0.67 0.88 -0.26
CA PHE A 15 -0.59 0.30 1.08
C PHE A 15 0.16 1.20 2.07
N LEU A 16 1.27 1.80 1.66
CA LEU A 16 2.00 2.76 2.49
C LEU A 16 1.18 4.03 2.74
N TYR A 17 0.51 4.54 1.72
CA TYR A 17 -0.35 5.71 1.80
C TYR A 17 -1.54 5.51 2.74
N GLU A 18 -2.20 4.34 2.69
CA GLU A 18 -3.30 4.04 3.61
C GLU A 18 -2.85 3.99 5.08
N LYS A 19 -1.58 3.67 5.34
CA LYS A 19 -1.02 3.58 6.70
C LYS A 19 -0.44 4.89 7.21
N HIS A 20 0.22 5.66 6.35
CA HIS A 20 1.03 6.82 6.74
C HIS A 20 0.64 8.12 6.02
N GLY A 21 -0.31 8.05 5.09
CA GLY A 21 -0.69 9.18 4.24
C GLY A 21 0.51 9.67 3.41
N ASN A 22 0.75 10.98 3.43
CA ASN A 22 1.86 11.60 2.72
C ASN A 22 3.22 11.46 3.45
N ALA A 23 3.28 10.86 4.64
CA ALA A 23 4.51 10.72 5.41
C ALA A 23 5.35 9.49 4.99
N ILE A 24 5.38 9.19 3.68
CA ILE A 24 6.16 8.07 3.14
C ILE A 24 7.59 8.55 2.91
N SER A 25 8.53 7.97 3.62
CA SER A 25 9.97 8.17 3.44
C SER A 25 10.66 6.90 2.98
N GLU A 26 11.88 7.03 2.44
CA GLU A 26 12.71 5.89 2.07
C GLU A 26 12.99 4.96 3.26
N ASP A 27 13.31 5.53 4.43
CA ASP A 27 13.50 4.76 5.68
C ASP A 27 12.27 3.93 6.06
N LEU A 28 11.08 4.51 5.84
CA LEU A 28 9.83 3.82 6.09
C LEU A 28 9.64 2.66 5.10
N VAL A 29 9.87 2.88 3.82
CA VAL A 29 9.82 1.82 2.79
C VAL A 29 10.77 0.69 3.17
N GLN A 30 12.01 1.02 3.54
CA GLN A 30 13.02 0.05 3.94
C GLN A 30 12.61 -0.73 5.19
N ALA A 31 12.03 -0.07 6.20
CA ALA A 31 11.52 -0.75 7.39
C ALA A 31 10.42 -1.77 7.03
N TYR A 32 9.58 -1.48 6.05
CA TYR A 32 8.56 -2.41 5.57
C TYR A 32 9.13 -3.56 4.73
N CYS A 33 10.21 -3.31 3.98
CA CYS A 33 10.99 -4.37 3.32
C CYS A 33 11.63 -5.32 4.34
N VAL A 34 12.30 -4.79 5.36
CA VAL A 34 12.91 -5.60 6.45
C VAL A 34 11.86 -6.42 7.21
N ARG A 35 10.64 -5.88 7.39
CA ARG A 35 9.53 -6.60 8.02
C ARG A 35 8.88 -7.67 7.11
N GLY A 36 9.31 -7.77 5.85
CA GLY A 36 8.76 -8.67 4.86
C GLY A 36 7.32 -8.32 4.47
N LEU A 37 6.95 -7.04 4.52
CA LEU A 37 5.66 -6.53 4.05
C LEU A 37 5.77 -6.03 2.61
N LEU A 38 6.92 -5.47 2.26
CA LEU A 38 7.31 -5.10 0.92
C LEU A 38 8.50 -5.95 0.47
N SER A 39 8.67 -6.08 -0.85
CA SER A 39 9.84 -6.69 -1.47
C SER A 39 10.25 -5.80 -2.65
N GLU A 40 11.52 -5.46 -2.72
CA GLU A 40 12.10 -4.82 -3.90
C GLU A 40 12.86 -5.87 -4.71
N THR A 41 12.41 -6.10 -5.94
CA THR A 41 13.05 -7.05 -6.86
C THR A 41 13.25 -6.34 -8.19
N ASP A 42 14.48 -6.34 -8.69
CA ASP A 42 14.85 -5.68 -9.95
C ASP A 42 14.45 -4.19 -10.01
N GLY A 43 14.54 -3.49 -8.87
CA GLY A 43 14.14 -2.09 -8.73
C GLY A 43 12.62 -1.86 -8.72
N VAL A 44 11.82 -2.93 -8.66
CA VAL A 44 10.36 -2.86 -8.56
C VAL A 44 9.94 -3.19 -7.14
N LEU A 45 9.34 -2.20 -6.47
CA LEU A 45 8.71 -2.38 -5.18
C LEU A 45 7.40 -3.14 -5.33
N THR A 46 7.22 -4.20 -4.57
CA THR A 46 6.06 -5.08 -4.63
C THR A 46 5.51 -5.37 -3.24
N LEU A 47 4.18 -5.49 -3.15
CA LEU A 47 3.49 -5.86 -1.92
C LEU A 47 3.49 -7.39 -1.76
N THR A 48 4.06 -7.87 -0.65
CA THR A 48 4.07 -9.30 -0.30
C THR A 48 2.69 -9.79 0.14
N ASP A 49 2.49 -11.11 0.22
CA ASP A 49 1.25 -11.69 0.75
C ASP A 49 0.97 -11.27 2.19
N ARG A 50 2.02 -11.06 2.99
CA ARG A 50 1.89 -10.54 4.36
C ARG A 50 1.40 -9.09 4.37
N GLY A 51 1.94 -8.25 3.49
CA GLY A 51 1.49 -6.89 3.27
C GLY A 51 0.02 -6.84 2.81
N ARG A 52 -0.35 -7.67 1.83
CA ARG A 52 -1.74 -7.80 1.33
C ARG A 52 -2.70 -8.25 2.43
N ALA A 53 -2.31 -9.21 3.27
CA ALA A 53 -3.13 -9.66 4.39
C ALA A 53 -3.35 -8.55 5.43
N MET A 54 -2.34 -7.69 5.67
CA MET A 54 -2.49 -6.52 6.53
C MET A 54 -3.35 -5.42 5.90
N LEU A 55 -3.26 -5.22 4.58
CA LEU A 55 -4.09 -4.30 3.82
C LEU A 55 -5.56 -4.71 3.93
N ARG A 56 -5.89 -5.97 3.64
CA ARG A 56 -7.25 -6.52 3.73
C ARG A 56 -7.87 -6.46 5.13
N LYS A 57 -7.04 -6.40 6.18
CA LYS A 57 -7.49 -6.28 7.58
C LYS A 57 -7.76 -4.84 8.01
N ALA A 58 -7.27 -3.83 7.27
CA ALA A 58 -7.73 -2.47 7.50
C ALA A 58 -9.17 -2.40 6.98
N PRO A 59 -10.16 -2.05 7.82
CA PRO A 59 -11.49 -1.81 7.29
C PRO A 59 -11.37 -0.68 6.27
N VAL A 60 -11.97 -0.89 5.09
CA VAL A 60 -12.34 0.15 4.14
C VAL A 60 -13.30 1.11 4.87
N ALA A 61 -12.73 1.92 5.76
CA ALA A 61 -13.42 2.90 6.58
C ALA A 61 -12.82 4.27 6.31
N ARG A 62 -12.55 4.56 5.04
CA ARG A 62 -12.73 5.91 4.51
C ARG A 62 -13.81 5.85 3.45
N GLN A 63 -14.99 5.47 3.95
CA GLN A 63 -16.27 5.86 3.40
C GLN A 63 -16.10 7.29 2.87
N LEU A 64 -16.29 7.43 1.56
CA LEU A 64 -16.63 8.66 0.88
C LEU A 64 -17.60 9.47 1.76
N ARG A 65 -17.07 10.32 2.61
CA ARG A 65 -17.84 11.31 3.35
C ARG A 65 -17.28 12.66 2.97
N GLN A 66 -18.08 13.32 2.14
CA GLN A 66 -18.24 14.76 2.06
C GLN A 66 -17.04 15.42 1.33
N LEU A 67 -17.23 16.05 0.17
CA LEU A 67 -18.19 17.11 -0.08
C LEU A 67 -18.56 17.16 -1.57
N GLN A 68 -19.86 17.07 -1.86
CA GLN A 68 -20.45 17.86 -2.95
C GLN A 68 -21.59 18.67 -2.31
N PRO A 69 -21.54 20.01 -2.34
CA PRO A 69 -22.71 20.83 -2.11
C PRO A 69 -23.70 20.72 -3.28
#